data_AF-A0A855WYY3-F1
#
_entry.id   AF-A0A855WYY3-F1
#
_cell.length_a   1.000
_cell.length_b   1.000
_cell.length_c   1.000
_cell.angle_alpha   90.00
_cell.angle_beta   90.00
_cell.angle_gamma   90.00
#
_symmetry.space_group_name_H-M   'P 1'
#
loop_
_entity.id
_entity.type
_entity.pdbx_description
1 polymer ?
#
loop_
_entity_poly.entity_id
_entity_poly.type
_entity_poly.pdbx_seq_one_letter_code
_entity_poly.pdbx_strand_id
1 'polypeptide(L)'
;MSNTKSEKTAAGTLDHTALAEDLALFQALKPYIGHCLSMNHEINNSLAGLIGYTEFLLMDESSLAPQQKRQVEMIAKCAERIRQVVQNLCDEKIALSERIDLRPVMETYKAIEKKLD
;
A
#
# COMPACT_ATOMS: atom_id res chain seq x y z
N MET A 1 9.71 7.75 -67.59
CA MET A 1 8.87 8.64 -66.77
C MET A 1 8.51 7.88 -65.51
N SER A 2 9.14 8.27 -64.41
CA SER A 2 8.90 7.80 -63.05
C SER A 2 7.59 8.40 -62.52
N ASN A 3 6.81 7.60 -61.79
CA ASN A 3 6.07 8.04 -60.60
C ASN A 3 5.48 6.79 -59.92
N THR A 4 6.18 6.24 -58.92
CA THR A 4 6.06 6.50 -57.47
C THR A 4 4.88 5.79 -56.81
N LYS A 5 5.30 4.83 -55.96
CA LYS A 5 4.62 4.30 -54.78
C LYS A 5 3.68 5.31 -54.11
N SER A 6 2.53 4.81 -53.66
CA SER A 6 1.96 5.23 -52.38
C SER A 6 1.66 3.98 -51.56
N GLU A 7 2.71 3.51 -50.87
CA GLU A 7 2.60 2.72 -49.64
C GLU A 7 2.25 3.67 -48.49
N LYS A 8 1.59 3.13 -47.46
CA LYS A 8 1.25 3.71 -46.14
C LYS A 8 0.00 4.61 -46.19
N THR A 9 -1.05 4.33 -45.42
CA THR A 9 -0.99 4.16 -43.96
C THR A 9 -2.09 3.23 -43.44
N ALA A 10 -1.71 2.02 -43.04
CA ALA A 10 -2.37 1.34 -41.92
C ALA A 10 -1.93 2.04 -40.63
N ALA A 11 -2.46 3.24 -40.39
CA ALA A 11 -2.38 3.85 -39.07
C ALA A 11 -3.42 3.12 -38.23
N GLY A 12 -2.94 2.21 -37.38
CA GLY A 12 -3.77 1.47 -36.45
C GLY A 12 -4.67 2.45 -35.70
N THR A 13 -5.98 2.28 -35.88
CA THR A 13 -6.98 2.84 -35.01
C THR A 13 -6.61 2.41 -33.60
N LEU A 14 -6.03 3.34 -32.84
CA LEU A 14 -5.93 3.19 -31.39
C LEU A 14 -7.35 2.89 -30.92
N ASP A 15 -7.54 1.72 -30.32
CA ASP A 15 -8.82 1.35 -29.73
C ASP A 15 -9.07 2.30 -28.55
N HIS A 16 -9.70 3.43 -28.86
CA HIS A 16 -10.00 4.49 -27.91
C HIS A 16 -10.89 4.00 -26.76
N THR A 17 -11.59 2.88 -26.96
CA THR A 17 -12.42 2.19 -25.96
C THR A 17 -11.54 1.53 -24.91
N ALA A 18 -10.55 0.74 -25.33
CA ALA A 18 -9.60 0.08 -24.42
C ALA A 18 -8.80 1.10 -23.60
N LEU A 19 -8.37 2.20 -24.23
CA LEU A 19 -7.65 3.27 -23.52
C LEU A 19 -8.52 4.00 -22.48
N ALA A 20 -9.82 4.18 -22.77
CA ALA A 20 -10.76 4.79 -21.84
C ALA A 20 -11.08 3.86 -20.65
N GLU A 21 -11.18 2.55 -20.90
CA GLU A 21 -11.37 1.53 -19.87
C GLU A 21 -10.15 1.44 -18.93
N ASP A 22 -8.93 1.43 -19.48
CA ASP A 22 -7.69 1.45 -18.71
C ASP A 22 -7.57 2.71 -17.84
N LEU A 23 -7.96 3.87 -18.38
CA LEU A 23 -7.96 5.13 -17.65
C LEU A 23 -8.99 5.12 -16.51
N ALA A 24 -10.19 4.57 -16.75
CA ALA A 24 -11.23 4.45 -15.74
C ALA A 24 -10.81 3.48 -14.61
N LEU A 25 -10.20 2.34 -14.96
CA LEU A 25 -9.63 1.40 -14.00
C LEU A 25 -8.54 2.06 -13.17
N PHE A 26 -7.64 2.82 -13.81
CA PHE A 26 -6.59 3.54 -13.11
C PHE A 26 -7.17 4.57 -12.14
N GLN A 27 -8.18 5.34 -12.55
CA GLN A 27 -8.88 6.30 -11.69
C GLN A 27 -9.58 5.65 -10.49
N ALA A 28 -10.17 4.46 -10.68
CA ALA A 28 -10.82 3.72 -9.61
C ALA A 28 -9.82 3.12 -8.60
N LEU A 29 -8.63 2.70 -9.05
CA LEU A 29 -7.58 2.18 -8.17
C LEU A 29 -6.94 3.25 -7.30
N LYS A 30 -7.01 4.52 -7.70
CA LYS A 30 -6.42 5.64 -6.97
C LYS A 30 -6.87 5.68 -5.49
N PRO A 31 -8.15 5.93 -5.17
CA PRO A 31 -8.59 6.05 -3.78
C PRO A 31 -8.29 4.79 -2.95
N TYR A 32 -8.33 3.62 -3.58
CA TYR A 32 -8.04 2.35 -2.92
C TYR A 32 -6.58 2.25 -2.46
N ILE A 33 -5.62 2.63 -3.31
CA ILE A 33 -4.20 2.62 -2.93
C ILE A 33 -3.93 3.58 -1.77
N GLY A 34 -4.51 4.79 -1.85
CA GLY A 34 -4.45 5.79 -0.78
C GLY A 34 -5.00 5.28 0.54
N HIS A 35 -6.20 4.70 0.52
CA HIS A 35 -6.82 4.09 1.70
C HIS A 35 -5.92 3.02 2.33
N CYS A 36 -5.37 2.12 1.52
CA CYS A 36 -4.45 1.10 2.02
C CYS A 36 -3.14 1.70 2.59
N LEU A 37 -2.73 2.92 2.24
CA LEU A 37 -1.54 3.57 2.83
C LEU A 37 -1.89 4.12 4.21
N SER A 38 -3.05 4.77 4.35
CA SER A 38 -3.55 5.22 5.65
C SER A 38 -3.70 4.04 6.62
N MET A 39 -4.29 2.92 6.17
CA MET A 39 -4.38 1.69 6.97
C MET A 39 -3.01 1.18 7.44
N ASN A 40 -1.99 1.19 6.57
CA ASN A 40 -0.64 0.78 6.95
C ASN A 40 -0.08 1.64 8.09
N HIS A 41 -0.30 2.95 8.05
CA HIS A 41 0.12 3.86 9.12
C HIS A 41 -0.60 3.57 10.45
N GLU A 42 -1.92 3.39 10.43
CA GLU A 42 -2.71 3.09 11.62
C GLU A 42 -2.31 1.74 12.25
N ILE A 43 -2.07 0.73 11.41
CA ILE A 43 -1.62 -0.60 11.86
C ILE A 43 -0.22 -0.49 12.49
N ASN A 44 0.71 0.21 11.84
CA ASN A 44 2.07 0.40 12.37
C ASN A 44 2.06 1.13 13.72
N ASN A 45 1.22 2.15 13.88
CA ASN A 45 1.08 2.86 15.16
C ASN A 45 0.58 1.92 16.27
N SER A 46 -0.41 1.09 15.98
CA SER A 46 -0.97 0.13 16.94
C SER A 46 0.05 -0.97 17.31
N LEU A 47 0.81 -1.46 16.33
CA LEU A 47 1.85 -2.47 16.54
C LEU A 47 3.01 -1.92 17.37
N ALA A 48 3.40 -0.67 17.17
CA ALA A 48 4.46 -0.04 17.97
C ALA A 48 4.11 -0.04 19.46
N GLY A 49 2.85 0.26 19.81
CA GLY A 49 2.37 0.17 21.18
C GLY A 49 2.40 -1.26 21.72
N LEU A 50 1.87 -2.23 20.97
CA LEU A 50 1.88 -3.65 21.37
C LEU A 50 3.29 -4.17 21.61
N ILE A 51 4.21 -3.93 20.67
CA ILE A 51 5.62 -4.34 20.78
C ILE A 51 6.24 -3.70 22.01
N GLY A 52 6.13 -2.38 22.16
CA GLY A 52 6.70 -1.65 23.30
C GLY A 52 6.20 -2.14 24.65
N TYR A 53 4.90 -2.43 24.79
CA TYR A 53 4.36 -2.99 26.03
C TYR A 53 4.82 -4.43 26.27
N THR A 54 4.90 -5.26 25.23
CA THR A 54 5.43 -6.63 25.39
C THR A 54 6.91 -6.62 25.78
N GLU A 55 7.72 -5.73 25.20
CA GLU A 55 9.12 -5.54 25.58
C GLU A 55 9.24 -5.05 27.02
N PHE A 56 8.44 -4.05 27.41
CA PHE A 56 8.42 -3.52 28.78
C PHE A 56 8.09 -4.61 29.80
N LEU A 57 7.06 -5.43 29.53
CA LEU A 57 6.68 -6.55 30.42
C LEU A 57 7.77 -7.62 30.50
N LEU A 58 8.52 -7.85 29.42
CA LEU A 58 9.61 -8.82 29.39
C LEU A 58 10.90 -8.30 30.06
N MET A 59 11.06 -6.98 30.22
CA MET A 59 12.20 -6.39 30.94
C MET A 59 12.17 -6.69 32.44
N ASP A 60 10.98 -6.77 33.05
CA ASP A 60 10.83 -7.17 34.45
C ASP A 60 10.54 -8.68 34.55
N GLU A 61 11.58 -9.49 34.32
CA GLU A 61 11.47 -10.96 34.31
C GLU A 61 10.95 -11.54 35.64
N SER A 62 11.12 -10.82 36.75
CA SER A 62 10.63 -11.22 38.07
C SER A 62 9.13 -11.07 38.26
N SER A 63 8.47 -10.25 37.43
CA SER A 63 7.05 -9.92 37.57
C SER A 63 6.10 -10.93 36.92
N LEU A 64 6.60 -11.79 36.02
CA LEU A 64 5.78 -12.71 35.23
C LEU A 64 5.99 -14.16 35.65
N ALA A 65 4.88 -14.89 35.83
CA ALA A 65 4.95 -16.34 35.92
C ALA A 65 5.50 -16.94 34.61
N PRO A 66 6.17 -18.11 34.64
CA PRO A 66 6.79 -18.69 33.43
C PRO A 66 5.83 -18.86 32.24
N GLN A 67 4.55 -19.16 32.52
CA GLN A 67 3.53 -19.27 31.48
C GLN A 67 3.16 -17.90 30.87
N GLN A 68 3.06 -16.86 31.68
CA GLN A 68 2.79 -15.49 31.21
C GLN A 68 3.96 -14.98 30.37
N LYS A 69 5.20 -15.23 30.80
CA LYS A 69 6.40 -14.90 30.01
C LYS A 69 6.34 -15.50 28.61
N ARG A 70 6.05 -16.81 28.50
CA ARG A 70 5.89 -17.48 27.20
C ARG A 70 4.75 -16.88 26.35
N GLN A 71 3.64 -16.51 26.97
CA GLN A 71 2.53 -15.87 26.28
C GLN A 71 2.92 -14.50 25.73
N VAL A 72 3.58 -13.66 26.54
CA VAL A 72 4.06 -12.33 26.12
C VAL A 72 5.10 -12.44 25.01
N GLU A 73 6.05 -13.38 25.11
CA GLU A 73 7.02 -13.66 24.04
C GLU A 73 6.34 -14.07 22.72
N MET A 74 5.27 -14.86 22.79
CA MET A 74 4.49 -15.24 21.62
C MET A 74 3.73 -14.05 21.02
N ILE A 75 3.15 -13.18 21.86
CA ILE A 75 2.50 -11.94 21.39
C ILE A 75 3.51 -11.05 20.69
N ALA A 76 4.70 -10.84 21.28
CA ALA A 76 5.77 -10.04 20.69
C ALA A 76 6.19 -10.59 19.31
N LYS A 77 6.42 -11.91 19.21
CA LYS A 77 6.75 -12.57 17.94
C LYS A 77 5.67 -12.39 16.87
N CYS A 78 4.40 -12.53 17.26
CA CYS A 78 3.28 -12.33 16.34
C CYS A 78 3.17 -10.86 15.89
N ALA A 79 3.31 -9.90 16.80
CA ALA A 79 3.27 -8.49 16.49
C ALA A 79 4.39 -8.09 15.52
N GLU A 80 5.62 -8.57 15.73
CA GLU A 80 6.73 -8.30 14.82
C GLU A 80 6.53 -8.95 13.45
N ARG A 81 5.95 -10.16 13.40
CA ARG A 81 5.59 -10.80 12.13
C ARG A 81 4.54 -9.97 11.36
N ILE A 82 3.52 -9.46 12.04
CA ILE A 82 2.50 -8.60 11.40
C ILE A 82 3.16 -7.32 10.88
N ARG A 83 4.03 -6.69 11.68
CA ARG A 83 4.78 -5.49 11.29
C ARG A 83 5.57 -5.73 10.00
N GLN A 84 6.27 -6.85 9.90
CA GLN A 84 7.02 -7.20 8.70
C GLN A 84 6.13 -7.38 7.47
N VAL A 85 4.97 -8.05 7.62
CA VAL A 85 4.02 -8.23 6.51
C VAL A 85 3.47 -6.88 6.03
N VAL A 86 3.10 -5.99 6.96
CA VAL A 86 2.60 -4.65 6.65
C VAL A 86 3.68 -3.80 5.99
N GLN A 87 4.93 -3.88 6.46
CA GLN A 87 6.05 -3.19 5.85
C GLN A 87 6.27 -3.65 4.41
N ASN A 88 6.31 -4.97 4.17
CA ASN A 88 6.46 -5.52 2.82
C ASN A 88 5.33 -5.03 1.90
N LEU A 89 4.09 -4.99 2.40
CA LEU A 89 2.96 -4.46 1.64
C LEU A 89 3.11 -2.96 1.33
N CYS A 90 3.67 -2.19 2.26
CA CYS A 90 3.98 -0.78 2.03
C CYS A 90 5.03 -0.61 0.92
N ASP A 91 6.10 -1.39 0.99
CA ASP A 91 7.22 -1.33 0.03
C ASP A 91 6.74 -1.68 -1.38
N GLU A 92 5.92 -2.73 -1.53
CA GLU A 92 5.30 -3.09 -2.83
C GLU A 92 4.42 -1.96 -3.38
N LYS A 93 3.69 -1.25 -2.51
CA LYS A 93 2.83 -0.13 -2.90
C LYS A 93 3.65 1.10 -3.30
N ILE A 94 4.77 1.36 -2.61
CA ILE A 94 5.72 2.42 -3.00
C ILE A 94 6.37 2.07 -4.34
N ALA A 95 6.82 0.83 -4.53
CA ALA A 95 7.40 0.39 -5.80
C ALA A 95 6.40 0.49 -6.97
N LEU A 96 5.12 0.17 -6.73
CA LEU A 96 4.05 0.42 -7.69
C LEU A 96 3.89 1.93 -7.98
N SER A 97 4.07 2.78 -6.96
CA SER A 97 3.96 4.23 -7.07
C SER A 97 5.11 4.94 -7.78
N GLU A 98 6.28 4.32 -7.79
CA GLU A 98 7.44 4.84 -8.53
C GLU A 98 7.36 4.45 -10.01
N ARG A 99 6.71 3.31 -10.31
CA ARG A 99 6.43 2.87 -11.68
C ARG A 99 5.22 3.60 -12.29
N ILE A 100 4.36 4.18 -11.45
CA ILE A 100 3.12 4.84 -11.86
C ILE A 100 2.94 6.09 -10.98
N ASP A 101 2.94 7.32 -11.53
CA ASP A 101 2.82 8.54 -10.71
C ASP A 101 1.53 8.54 -9.86
N LEU A 102 1.68 8.26 -8.55
CA LEU A 102 0.55 8.24 -7.61
C LEU A 102 0.35 9.56 -6.87
N ARG A 103 1.13 10.62 -7.13
CA ARG A 103 0.85 11.93 -6.50
C ARG A 103 -0.59 12.42 -6.76
N PRO A 104 -1.14 12.32 -7.99
CA PRO A 104 -2.53 12.69 -8.25
C PRO A 104 -3.54 11.83 -7.48
N VAL A 105 -3.17 10.58 -7.16
CA VAL A 105 -3.99 9.64 -6.38
C VAL A 105 -4.10 10.12 -4.93
N MET A 106 -2.96 10.37 -4.31
CA MET A 106 -2.86 10.73 -2.90
C MET A 106 -3.51 12.07 -2.61
N GLU A 107 -3.36 13.04 -3.52
CA GLU A 107 -4.01 14.36 -3.41
C GLU A 107 -5.53 14.26 -3.48
N THR A 108 -6.06 13.41 -4.36
CA THR A 108 -7.50 13.17 -4.48
C THR A 108 -8.06 12.50 -3.23
N TYR A 109 -7.36 11.53 -2.65
CA TYR A 109 -7.79 10.87 -1.41
C TYR A 109 -7.85 11.86 -0.24
N LYS A 110 -6.83 12.68 -0.02
CA LYS A 110 -6.82 13.72 1.03
C LYS A 110 -7.98 14.72 0.90
N ALA A 111 -8.43 15.00 -0.32
CA ALA A 111 -9.58 15.86 -0.57
C ALA A 111 -10.94 15.19 -0.27
N ILE A 112 -11.01 13.87 -0.33
CA ILE A 112 -12.20 13.08 -0.01
C ILE A 112 -12.27 12.77 1.50
N GLU A 113 -11.14 12.44 2.13
CA GLU A 113 -11.00 12.21 3.57
C GLU A 113 -11.55 13.40 4.38
N LYS A 114 -11.19 14.63 3.98
CA LYS A 114 -11.73 15.88 4.57
C LYS A 114 -13.24 16.10 4.44
N LYS A 115 -13.96 15.31 3.63
CA LYS A 115 -15.42 15.40 3.44
C LYS A 115 -16.18 14.31 4.21
N LEU A 116 -15.47 13.35 4.79
CA LEU A 116 -16.04 12.22 5.53
C LEU A 116 -15.94 12.41 7.05
N ASP A 117 -15.14 13.37 7.50
CA ASP A 117 -15.15 13.97 8.85
C ASP A 117 -16.12 15.17 8.93
#